data_AF-A0A965N9D4-F1
#
_entry.id   AF-A0A965N9D4-F1
#
_cell.length_a   1.000
_cell.length_b   1.000
_cell.length_c   1.000
_cell.angle_alpha   90.00
_cell.angle_beta   90.00
_cell.angle_gamma   90.00
#
_symmetry.space_group_name_H-M   'P 1'
#
loop_
_entity.id
_entity.type
_entity.pdbx_description
1 polymer ?
#
loop_
_entity_poly.entity_id
_entity_poly.type
_entity_poly.pdbx_seq_one_letter_code
_entity_poly.pdbx_strand_id
1 'polypeptide(L)'
;MKDSLRQQLERLSLRLTELDANLSDSAVVCDIQRYRTLSREQAEVAEVVSLFNHYRQREADLASAQELLADPELGAMAQEEMDTAQSDLQGLLASLQTALLPKDPDDERPAFLEIRAGTGGDESALFAGDLARMYLRFCERQGWRTEVMSESASELGGYKEIVLRIEGAQVYGALRFESGGHRVQRV
;
A
#
# COMPACT_ATOMS: atom_id res chain seq x y z
N MET A 1 -19.65 -13.58 3.35
CA MET A 1 -18.23 -13.96 3.52
C MET A 1 -18.13 -15.47 3.80
N LYS A 2 -17.07 -16.19 3.39
CA LYS A 2 -16.88 -17.59 3.79
C LYS A 2 -16.56 -17.67 5.30
N ASP A 3 -17.09 -18.67 6.00
CA ASP A 3 -16.92 -18.78 7.47
C ASP A 3 -15.44 -18.90 7.90
N SER A 4 -14.63 -19.64 7.14
CA SER A 4 -13.20 -19.76 7.41
C SER A 4 -12.46 -18.41 7.35
N LEU A 5 -12.86 -17.54 6.42
CA LEU A 5 -12.28 -16.21 6.27
C LEU A 5 -12.67 -15.30 7.44
N ARG A 6 -13.92 -15.37 7.90
CA ARG A 6 -14.38 -14.62 9.06
C ARG A 6 -13.64 -15.03 10.34
N GLN A 7 -13.48 -16.34 10.58
CA GLN A 7 -12.72 -16.85 11.72
C GLN A 7 -11.25 -16.38 11.71
N GLN A 8 -10.63 -16.31 10.52
CA GLN A 8 -9.27 -15.80 10.38
C GLN A 8 -9.18 -14.31 10.76
N LEU A 9 -10.14 -13.48 10.33
CA LEU A 9 -10.20 -12.05 10.66
C LEU A 9 -10.50 -11.81 12.15
N GLU A 10 -11.34 -12.63 12.77
CA GLU A 10 -11.59 -12.62 14.21
C GLU A 10 -10.31 -12.95 15.00
N ARG A 11 -9.55 -13.95 14.55
CA ARG A 11 -8.24 -14.29 15.14
C ARG A 11 -7.25 -13.13 15.02
N LEU A 12 -7.23 -12.41 13.90
CA LEU A 12 -6.40 -11.21 13.74
C LEU A 12 -6.84 -10.09 14.69
N SER A 13 -8.14 -9.94 14.94
CA SER A 13 -8.66 -8.95 15.90
C SER A 13 -8.21 -9.25 17.34
N LEU A 14 -8.22 -10.53 17.73
CA LEU A 14 -7.66 -10.98 19.00
C LEU A 14 -6.14 -10.74 19.06
N ARG A 15 -5.43 -11.07 17.98
CA ARG A 15 -3.99 -10.83 17.87
C ARG A 15 -3.62 -9.35 18.02
N LEU A 16 -4.41 -8.44 17.44
CA LEU A 16 -4.21 -7.00 17.60
C LEU A 16 -4.25 -6.60 19.08
N THR A 17 -5.26 -7.10 19.81
CA THR A 17 -5.42 -6.83 21.24
C THR A 17 -4.22 -7.34 22.05
N GLU A 18 -3.70 -8.53 21.71
CA GLU A 18 -2.47 -9.08 22.31
C GLU A 18 -1.24 -8.20 22.01
N LEU A 19 -1.10 -7.72 20.78
CA LEU A 19 0.02 -6.87 20.37
C LEU A 19 -0.01 -5.52 21.10
N ASP A 20 -1.17 -4.89 21.23
CA ASP A 20 -1.35 -3.64 21.97
C ASP A 20 -1.00 -3.82 23.46
N ALA A 21 -1.40 -4.94 24.06
CA ALA A 21 -1.03 -5.28 25.44
C ALA A 21 0.50 -5.48 25.60
N ASN A 22 1.14 -6.18 24.65
CA ASN A 22 2.59 -6.39 24.66
C ASN A 22 3.37 -5.10 24.47
N LEU A 23 2.92 -4.19 23.61
CA LEU A 23 3.56 -2.88 23.39
C LEU A 23 3.41 -1.94 24.60
N SER A 24 2.43 -2.21 25.46
CA SER A 24 2.25 -1.50 26.73
C SER A 24 3.15 -2.03 27.86
N ASP A 25 3.81 -3.18 27.67
CA ASP A 25 4.73 -3.76 28.67
C ASP A 25 6.08 -3.05 28.66
N SER A 26 6.48 -2.53 29.82
CA SER A 26 7.78 -1.90 30.07
C SER A 26 8.97 -2.75 29.61
N ALA A 27 8.90 -4.09 29.71
CA ALA A 27 9.99 -4.98 29.31
C ALA A 27 10.23 -4.96 27.78
N VAL A 28 9.16 -4.77 27.00
CA VAL A 28 9.23 -4.65 25.53
C VAL A 28 9.69 -3.27 25.13
N VAL A 29 9.21 -2.22 25.81
CA VAL A 29 9.61 -0.83 25.55
C VAL A 29 11.11 -0.61 25.78
N CYS A 30 11.71 -1.33 26.73
CA CYS A 30 13.15 -1.28 27.00
C CYS A 30 14.01 -1.91 25.88
N ASP A 31 13.45 -2.76 25.02
CA ASP A 31 14.15 -3.40 23.90
C ASP A 31 13.71 -2.78 22.57
N ILE A 32 14.54 -1.85 22.06
CA ILE A 32 14.26 -1.08 20.83
C ILE A 32 14.02 -1.98 19.62
N GLN A 33 14.75 -3.10 19.48
CA GLN A 33 14.60 -3.99 18.33
C GLN A 33 13.28 -4.75 18.41
N ARG A 34 12.98 -5.31 19.59
CA ARG A 34 11.72 -6.02 19.82
C ARG A 34 10.51 -5.10 19.69
N TYR A 35 10.60 -3.88 20.22
CA TYR A 35 9.56 -2.87 20.10
C TYR A 35 9.27 -2.51 18.64
N ARG A 36 10.31 -2.30 17.81
CA ARG A 36 10.14 -2.00 16.38
C ARG A 36 9.44 -3.13 15.63
N THR A 37 9.86 -4.38 15.86
CA THR A 37 9.24 -5.54 15.21
C THR A 37 7.77 -5.68 15.59
N LEU A 38 7.44 -5.58 16.88
CA LEU A 38 6.06 -5.67 17.34
C LEU A 38 5.20 -4.49 16.89
N SER A 39 5.75 -3.27 16.85
CA SER A 39 5.04 -2.08 16.36
C SER A 39 4.71 -2.21 14.88
N ARG A 40 5.60 -2.83 14.10
CA ARG A 40 5.34 -3.10 12.68
C ARG A 40 4.23 -4.14 12.49
N GLU A 41 4.33 -5.27 13.19
CA GLU A 41 3.29 -6.31 13.16
C GLU A 41 1.94 -5.73 13.59
N GLN A 42 1.91 -4.92 14.65
CA GLN A 42 0.71 -4.24 15.13
C GLN A 42 0.10 -3.34 14.05
N ALA A 43 0.92 -2.52 13.38
CA ALA A 43 0.42 -1.62 12.33
C ALA A 43 -0.18 -2.39 11.15
N GLU A 44 0.45 -3.48 10.73
CA GLU A 44 -0.04 -4.34 9.65
C GLU A 44 -1.37 -5.02 10.03
N VAL A 45 -1.46 -5.59 11.24
CA VAL A 45 -2.69 -6.24 11.72
C VAL A 45 -3.79 -5.21 11.92
N ALA A 46 -3.47 -4.00 12.42
CA ALA A 46 -4.43 -2.93 12.65
C ALA A 46 -5.12 -2.48 11.36
N GLU A 47 -4.39 -2.41 10.24
CA GLU A 47 -4.94 -2.07 8.92
C GLU A 47 -6.03 -3.08 8.50
N VAL A 48 -5.74 -4.38 8.62
CA VAL A 48 -6.68 -5.45 8.27
C VAL A 48 -7.90 -5.45 9.20
N VAL A 49 -7.68 -5.27 10.51
CA VAL A 49 -8.76 -5.25 11.50
C VAL A 49 -9.65 -4.02 11.32
N SER A 50 -9.09 -2.86 10.96
CA SER A 50 -9.86 -1.65 10.63
C SER A 50 -10.80 -1.89 9.43
N LEU A 51 -10.30 -2.50 8.36
CA LEU A 51 -11.12 -2.90 7.20
C LEU A 51 -12.22 -3.88 7.61
N PHE A 52 -11.91 -4.84 8.50
CA PHE A 52 -12.90 -5.82 8.96
C PHE A 52 -13.98 -5.17 9.84
N ASN A 53 -13.62 -4.23 10.70
CA ASN A 53 -14.58 -3.48 11.50
C ASN A 53 -15.51 -2.64 10.62
N HIS A 54 -14.99 -2.01 9.56
CA HIS A 54 -15.82 -1.30 8.60
C HIS A 54 -16.78 -2.24 7.87
N TYR A 55 -16.31 -3.41 7.45
CA TYR A 55 -17.16 -4.44 6.85
C TYR A 55 -18.27 -4.88 7.81
N ARG A 56 -17.97 -5.12 9.09
CA ARG A 56 -18.98 -5.47 10.12
C ARG A 56 -19.99 -4.36 10.34
N GLN A 57 -19.56 -3.10 10.31
CA GLN A 57 -20.47 -1.97 10.42
C GLN A 57 -21.46 -1.96 9.24
N ARG A 58 -20.97 -2.09 8.01
CA ARG A 58 -21.83 -2.17 6.81
C ARG A 58 -22.77 -3.38 6.83
N GLU A 59 -22.37 -4.52 7.40
CA GLU A 59 -23.28 -5.66 7.62
C GLU A 59 -24.40 -5.31 8.61
N ALA A 60 -24.09 -4.58 9.68
CA ALA A 60 -25.09 -4.13 10.66
C ALA A 60 -26.03 -3.06 10.07
N ASP A 61 -25.50 -2.15 9.26
CA ASP A 61 -26.30 -1.12 8.56
C ASP A 61 -27.26 -1.77 7.56
N LEU A 62 -26.79 -2.77 6.80
CA LEU A 62 -27.64 -3.54 5.90
C LEU A 62 -28.77 -4.26 6.64
N ALA A 63 -28.48 -4.87 7.78
CA ALA A 63 -29.50 -5.54 8.60
C ALA A 63 -30.52 -4.54 9.17
N SER A 64 -30.06 -3.36 9.61
CA SER A 64 -30.93 -2.29 10.12
C SER A 64 -31.85 -1.75 9.01
N ALA A 65 -31.32 -1.53 7.81
CA ALA A 65 -32.11 -1.08 6.67
C ALA A 65 -33.15 -2.14 6.23
N GLN A 66 -32.82 -3.43 6.34
CA GLN A 66 -33.79 -4.51 6.09
C GLN A 66 -34.95 -4.52 7.06
N GLU A 67 -34.75 -4.12 8.32
CA GLU A 67 -35.83 -3.98 9.30
C GLU A 67 -36.75 -2.80 8.97
N LEU A 68 -36.19 -1.72 8.40
CA LEU A 68 -36.92 -0.51 8.01
C LEU A 68 -37.72 -0.66 6.71
N LEU A 69 -37.46 -1.69 5.89
CA LEU A 69 -38.24 -1.98 4.69
C LEU A 69 -39.74 -2.24 4.97
N ALA A 70 -40.06 -2.68 6.18
CA ALA A 70 -41.44 -2.93 6.60
C ALA A 70 -42.25 -1.64 6.80
N ASP A 71 -41.58 -0.48 6.91
CA ASP A 71 -42.20 0.82 7.06
C ASP A 71 -42.48 1.45 5.68
N PRO A 72 -43.76 1.68 5.30
CA PRO A 72 -44.12 2.25 4.00
C PRO A 72 -43.57 3.67 3.75
N GLU A 73 -43.29 4.45 4.79
CA GLU A 73 -42.74 5.80 4.66
C GLU A 73 -41.22 5.78 4.43
N LEU A 74 -40.53 4.77 4.98
CA LEU A 74 -39.08 4.66 4.92
C LEU A 74 -38.58 3.67 3.86
N GLY A 75 -39.44 2.83 3.30
CA GLY A 75 -39.04 1.72 2.41
C GLY A 75 -38.20 2.13 1.19
N ALA A 76 -38.46 3.30 0.60
CA ALA A 76 -37.65 3.79 -0.53
C ALA A 76 -36.22 4.20 -0.11
N MET A 77 -36.08 4.85 1.04
CA MET A 77 -34.78 5.21 1.62
C MET A 77 -34.02 3.97 2.08
N ALA A 78 -34.72 3.04 2.74
CA ALA A 78 -34.16 1.77 3.18
C ALA A 78 -33.60 0.96 1.99
N GLN A 79 -34.29 0.93 0.85
CA GLN A 79 -33.80 0.25 -0.35
C GLN A 79 -32.50 0.87 -0.90
N GLU A 80 -32.41 2.21 -0.94
CA GLU A 80 -31.19 2.90 -1.39
C GLU A 80 -30.01 2.66 -0.44
N GLU A 81 -30.25 2.66 0.88
CA GLU A 81 -29.24 2.32 1.88
C GLU A 81 -28.77 0.86 1.74
N MET A 82 -29.69 -0.07 1.49
CA MET A 82 -29.35 -1.47 1.25
C MET A 82 -28.48 -1.65 0.01
N ASP A 83 -28.81 -0.99 -1.09
CA ASP A 83 -28.06 -1.08 -2.34
C ASP A 83 -26.63 -0.53 -2.15
N THR A 84 -26.52 0.60 -1.44
CA THR A 84 -25.23 1.20 -1.08
C THR A 84 -24.41 0.28 -0.19
N ALA A 85 -25.01 -0.23 0.91
CA ALA A 85 -24.34 -1.13 1.83
C ALA A 85 -23.89 -2.43 1.16
N GLN A 86 -24.69 -2.99 0.23
CA GLN A 86 -24.29 -4.18 -0.53
C GLN A 86 -23.11 -3.90 -1.46
N SER A 87 -23.07 -2.74 -2.12
CA SER A 87 -21.94 -2.33 -2.95
C SER A 87 -20.66 -2.18 -2.12
N ASP A 88 -20.76 -1.49 -0.98
CA ASP A 88 -19.65 -1.30 -0.04
C ASP A 88 -19.13 -2.63 0.48
N LEU A 89 -20.02 -3.57 0.85
CA LEU A 89 -19.64 -4.90 1.33
C LEU A 89 -18.85 -5.68 0.28
N GLN A 90 -19.19 -5.58 -1.00
CA GLN A 90 -18.45 -6.23 -2.07
C GLN A 90 -17.03 -5.63 -2.21
N GLY A 91 -16.92 -4.30 -2.21
CA GLY A 91 -15.62 -3.61 -2.28
C GLY A 91 -14.74 -3.89 -1.06
N LEU A 92 -15.32 -3.88 0.14
CA LEU A 92 -14.63 -4.19 1.39
C LEU A 92 -14.19 -5.66 1.45
N LEU A 93 -15.01 -6.59 0.97
CA LEU A 93 -14.62 -8.00 0.91
C LEU A 93 -13.43 -8.23 -0.02
N ALA A 94 -13.40 -7.57 -1.19
CA ALA A 94 -12.26 -7.64 -2.09
C ALA A 94 -10.99 -7.05 -1.43
N SER A 95 -11.12 -5.89 -0.79
CA SER A 95 -10.02 -5.24 -0.07
C SER A 95 -9.47 -6.12 1.06
N LEU A 96 -10.33 -6.78 1.83
CA LEU A 96 -9.94 -7.74 2.86
C LEU A 96 -9.20 -8.94 2.29
N GLN A 97 -9.67 -9.50 1.16
CA GLN A 97 -8.99 -10.63 0.51
C GLN A 97 -7.59 -10.23 0.04
N THR A 98 -7.44 -9.04 -0.55
CA THR A 98 -6.14 -8.51 -0.96
C THR A 98 -5.23 -8.28 0.24
N ALA A 99 -5.74 -7.70 1.33
CA ALA A 99 -4.95 -7.42 2.53
C ALA A 99 -4.46 -8.68 3.27
N LEU A 100 -5.13 -9.82 3.06
CA LEU A 100 -4.72 -11.12 3.61
C LEU A 100 -3.70 -11.87 2.75
N LEU A 101 -3.37 -11.36 1.56
CA LEU A 101 -2.31 -11.94 0.75
C LEU A 101 -0.98 -11.78 1.49
N PRO A 102 -0.14 -12.83 1.53
CA PRO A 102 1.18 -12.71 2.12
C PRO A 102 1.96 -11.60 1.41
N LYS A 103 2.41 -10.61 2.18
CA LYS A 103 3.29 -9.56 1.67
C LYS A 103 4.64 -10.17 1.31
N ASP A 104 5.23 -9.70 0.22
CA ASP A 104 6.59 -10.09 -0.11
C ASP A 104 7.54 -9.40 0.87
N PRO A 105 8.40 -10.14 1.61
CA PRO A 105 9.35 -9.53 2.53
C PRO A 105 10.33 -8.56 1.85
N ASP A 106 10.48 -8.67 0.52
CA ASP A 106 11.33 -7.77 -0.26
C ASP A 106 10.64 -6.43 -0.54
N ASP A 107 9.29 -6.35 -0.51
CA ASP A 107 8.54 -5.14 -0.86
C ASP A 107 8.91 -3.95 0.04
N GLU A 108 9.27 -4.23 1.29
CA GLU A 108 9.60 -3.23 2.29
C GLU A 108 11.06 -2.76 2.27
N ARG A 109 11.89 -3.37 1.42
CA ARG A 109 13.31 -3.02 1.34
C ARG A 109 13.52 -1.68 0.62
N PRO A 110 14.60 -0.95 0.97
CA PRO A 110 15.12 0.10 0.11
C PRO A 110 15.42 -0.44 -1.29
N ALA A 111 15.35 0.42 -2.30
CA ALA A 111 15.65 0.05 -3.68
C ALA A 111 16.80 0.88 -4.25
N PHE A 112 17.56 0.25 -5.15
CA PHE A 112 18.41 0.97 -6.08
C PHE A 112 17.66 1.09 -7.41
N LEU A 113 17.43 2.31 -7.86
CA LEU A 113 16.87 2.60 -9.16
C LEU A 113 18.00 2.97 -10.11
N GLU A 114 18.23 2.13 -11.10
CA GLU A 114 19.24 2.32 -12.12
C GLU A 114 18.57 2.67 -13.46
N ILE A 115 18.90 3.85 -13.99
CA ILE A 115 18.38 4.34 -15.26
C ILE A 115 19.55 4.46 -16.22
N ARG A 116 19.49 3.72 -17.32
CA ARG A 116 20.54 3.68 -18.35
C ARG A 116 19.99 4.14 -19.70
N ALA A 117 20.77 4.94 -20.41
CA ALA A 117 20.49 5.31 -21.78
C ALA A 117 20.58 4.07 -22.68
N GLY A 118 19.49 3.77 -23.38
CA GLY A 118 19.42 2.67 -24.34
C GLY A 118 19.85 3.10 -25.75
N THR A 119 19.25 2.47 -26.76
CA THR A 119 19.42 2.86 -28.16
C THR A 119 18.83 4.26 -28.40
N GLY A 120 19.50 5.07 -29.23
CA GLY A 120 19.06 6.44 -29.54
C GLY A 120 20.11 7.54 -29.33
N GLY A 121 21.29 7.21 -28.79
CA GLY A 121 22.38 8.18 -28.63
C GLY A 121 22.01 9.31 -27.66
N ASP A 122 22.15 10.56 -28.08
CA ASP A 122 21.88 11.72 -27.22
C ASP A 122 20.41 11.83 -26.79
N GLU A 123 19.50 11.33 -27.62
CA GLU A 123 18.06 11.24 -27.33
C GLU A 123 17.79 10.38 -26.10
N SER A 124 18.44 9.21 -26.02
CA SER A 124 18.21 8.27 -24.91
C SER A 124 18.82 8.80 -23.61
N ALA A 125 19.91 9.58 -23.67
CA ALA A 125 20.47 10.25 -22.50
C ALA A 125 19.55 11.34 -21.94
N LEU A 126 18.93 12.13 -22.82
CA LEU A 126 17.95 13.13 -22.43
C LEU A 126 16.71 12.48 -21.80
N PHE A 127 16.20 11.40 -22.40
CA PHE A 127 15.06 10.67 -21.86
C PHE A 127 15.36 10.00 -20.51
N ALA A 128 16.58 9.47 -20.31
CA ALA A 128 17.02 8.98 -18.99
C ALA A 128 17.01 10.10 -17.93
N GLY A 129 17.37 11.33 -18.31
CA GLY A 129 17.25 12.52 -17.46
C GLY A 129 15.80 12.87 -17.11
N ASP A 130 14.88 12.73 -18.06
CA ASP A 130 13.44 12.95 -17.81
C ASP A 130 12.87 11.88 -16.88
N LEU A 131 13.22 10.60 -17.06
CA LEU A 131 12.85 9.52 -16.15
C LEU A 131 13.40 9.75 -14.75
N ALA A 132 14.68 10.09 -14.61
CA ALA A 132 15.28 10.40 -13.32
C ALA A 132 14.51 11.53 -12.61
N ARG A 133 14.17 12.61 -13.33
CA ARG A 133 13.37 13.72 -12.79
C ARG A 133 11.95 13.29 -12.41
N MET A 134 11.33 12.43 -13.20
CA MET A 134 10.01 11.87 -12.91
C MET A 134 10.03 11.07 -11.60
N TYR A 135 10.99 10.16 -11.44
CA TYR A 135 11.10 9.32 -10.25
C TYR A 135 11.51 10.11 -9.01
N LEU A 136 12.41 11.09 -9.11
CA LEU A 136 12.74 11.98 -7.99
C LEU A 136 11.49 12.69 -7.47
N ARG A 137 10.67 13.26 -8.35
CA ARG A 137 9.38 13.88 -7.96
C ARG A 137 8.39 12.88 -7.39
N PHE A 138 8.36 11.65 -7.91
CA PHE A 138 7.51 10.60 -7.34
C PHE A 138 7.95 10.25 -5.92
N CYS A 139 9.24 10.05 -5.68
CA CYS A 139 9.80 9.75 -4.36
C CYS A 139 9.53 10.87 -3.36
N GLU A 140 9.69 12.15 -3.75
CA GLU A 140 9.35 13.30 -2.92
C GLU A 140 7.88 13.29 -2.46
N ARG A 141 6.94 12.96 -3.37
CA ARG A 141 5.51 12.85 -3.03
C ARG A 141 5.20 11.70 -2.07
N GLN A 142 5.98 10.62 -2.14
CA GLN A 142 5.87 9.49 -1.21
C GLN A 142 6.59 9.76 0.13
N GLY A 143 7.27 10.90 0.27
CA GLY A 143 8.08 11.20 1.46
C GLY A 143 9.32 10.32 1.58
N TRP A 144 9.77 9.71 0.49
CA TRP A 144 10.96 8.88 0.48
C TRP A 144 12.23 9.72 0.36
N ARG A 145 13.29 9.22 1.00
CA ARG A 145 14.62 9.81 0.89
C ARG A 145 15.33 9.24 -0.33
N THR A 146 15.85 10.13 -1.17
CA THR A 146 16.63 9.76 -2.36
C THR A 146 18.06 10.25 -2.26
N GLU A 147 19.03 9.42 -2.64
CA GLU A 147 20.45 9.74 -2.69
C GLU A 147 21.02 9.32 -4.05
N VAL A 148 21.79 10.20 -4.71
CA VAL A 148 22.50 9.86 -5.94
C VAL A 148 23.78 9.12 -5.56
N MET A 149 23.90 7.87 -6.01
CA MET A 149 25.04 7.00 -5.71
C MET A 149 26.12 7.10 -6.78
N SER A 150 25.71 7.23 -8.04
CA SER A 150 26.56 7.33 -9.21
C SER A 150 25.80 8.03 -10.33
N GLU A 151 26.48 8.87 -11.09
CA GLU A 151 25.93 9.48 -12.30
C GLU A 151 27.00 9.61 -13.38
N SER A 152 26.58 9.42 -14.62
CA SER A 152 27.36 9.63 -15.83
C SER A 152 26.58 10.57 -16.74
N ALA A 153 26.87 11.85 -16.63
CA ALA A 153 26.19 12.89 -17.41
C ALA A 153 26.53 12.79 -18.90
N SER A 154 25.58 13.18 -19.76
CA SER A 154 25.84 13.39 -21.19
C SER A 154 26.20 14.84 -21.48
N GLU A 155 26.98 15.09 -22.53
CA GLU A 155 27.45 16.43 -22.93
C GLU A 155 26.29 17.36 -23.31
N LEU A 156 25.23 16.81 -23.91
CA LEU A 156 24.03 17.55 -24.31
C LEU A 156 22.94 17.60 -23.21
N GLY A 157 23.26 17.11 -22.01
CA GLY A 157 22.33 17.02 -20.88
C GLY A 157 21.69 15.64 -20.71
N GLY A 158 21.10 15.42 -19.54
CA GLY A 158 20.63 14.09 -19.14
C GLY A 158 21.76 13.16 -18.70
N TYR A 159 21.49 11.85 -18.70
CA TYR A 159 22.40 10.84 -18.13
C TYR A 159 22.58 9.65 -19.08
N LYS A 160 23.82 9.22 -19.28
CA LYS A 160 24.12 7.89 -19.83
C LYS A 160 23.75 6.80 -18.83
N GLU A 161 24.01 7.07 -17.55
CA GLU A 161 23.66 6.22 -16.42
C GLU A 161 23.43 7.08 -15.19
N ILE A 162 22.42 6.76 -14.39
CA ILE A 162 22.22 7.31 -13.05
C ILE A 162 21.70 6.21 -12.13
N VAL A 163 22.30 6.13 -10.93
CA VAL A 163 21.94 5.18 -9.88
C VAL A 163 21.48 5.95 -8.66
N LEU A 164 20.22 5.75 -8.28
CA LEU A 164 19.60 6.35 -7.11
C LEU A 164 19.41 5.29 -6.03
N ARG A 165 19.80 5.59 -4.80
CA ARG A 165 19.38 4.85 -3.61
C ARG A 165 18.13 5.51 -3.05
N ILE A 166 17.08 4.72 -2.84
CA ILE A 166 15.78 5.21 -2.38
C ILE A 166 15.43 4.47 -1.09
N GLU A 167 15.24 5.23 -0.01
CA GLU A 167 14.90 4.74 1.32
C GLU A 167 13.53 5.28 1.77
N GLY A 168 12.68 4.40 2.28
CA GLY A 168 11.33 4.74 2.68
C GLY A 168 10.49 3.48 2.96
N ALA A 169 9.21 3.67 3.23
CA ALA A 169 8.28 2.56 3.39
C ALA A 169 7.91 1.97 2.02
N GLN A 170 8.03 0.64 1.89
CA GLN A 170 7.55 -0.13 0.73
C GLN A 170 8.15 0.28 -0.63
N VAL A 171 9.40 0.76 -0.65
CA VAL A 171 10.03 1.32 -1.86
C VAL A 171 10.17 0.27 -2.96
N TYR A 172 10.76 -0.88 -2.66
CA TYR A 172 10.98 -1.93 -3.66
C TYR A 172 9.65 -2.46 -4.22
N GLY A 173 8.65 -2.70 -3.35
CA GLY A 173 7.34 -3.20 -3.78
C GLY A 173 6.63 -2.26 -4.74
N ALA A 174 6.78 -0.96 -4.54
CA ALA A 174 6.22 0.06 -5.42
C ALA A 174 6.96 0.19 -6.76
N LEU A 175 8.28 0.00 -6.78
CA LEU A 175 9.12 0.23 -7.98
C LEU A 175 9.48 -1.06 -8.74
N ARG A 176 9.18 -2.26 -8.21
CA ARG A 176 9.60 -3.54 -8.82
C ARG A 176 9.14 -3.72 -10.27
N PHE A 177 8.00 -3.12 -10.60
CA PHE A 177 7.40 -3.20 -11.94
C PHE A 177 8.00 -2.22 -12.95
N GLU A 178 8.88 -1.32 -12.53
CA GLU A 178 9.54 -0.35 -13.42
C GLU A 178 10.74 -0.95 -14.17
N SER A 179 11.12 -2.17 -13.81
CA SER A 179 12.21 -2.91 -14.45
C SER A 179 11.85 -3.27 -15.88
N GLY A 180 12.48 -2.61 -16.85
CA GLY A 180 12.26 -2.90 -18.26
C GLY A 180 12.67 -1.78 -19.20
N GLY A 181 12.32 -1.95 -20.47
CA GLY A 181 12.52 -0.94 -21.50
C GLY A 181 11.41 0.10 -21.50
N HIS A 182 11.79 1.37 -21.41
CA HIS A 182 10.88 2.51 -21.53
C HIS A 182 11.01 3.11 -22.94
N ARG A 183 9.91 3.23 -23.68
CA ARG A 183 9.91 3.73 -25.07
C ARG A 183 9.58 5.22 -25.12
N VAL A 184 10.39 5.99 -25.83
CA VAL A 184 10.14 7.40 -26.15
C VAL A 184 9.93 7.60 -27.66
N GLN A 185 8.98 8.46 -28.02
CA GLN A 185 8.76 8.95 -29.38
C GLN A 185 8.53 10.46 -29.29
N ARG A 186 9.43 11.26 -29.87
CA ARG A 186 9.35 12.73 -29.88
C ARG A 186 9.78 13.29 -31.24
N VAL A 187 9.58 14.59 -31.44
CA VAL A 187 9.84 15.33 -32.69
C VAL A 187 11.25 15.89 -32.71
#